data_AF-A0A7S2YQB1-F1
#
_entry.id   AF-A0A7S2YQB1-F1
#
_cell.length_a   1.000
_cell.length_b   1.000
_cell.length_c   1.000
_cell.angle_alpha   90.00
_cell.angle_beta   90.00
_cell.angle_gamma   90.00
#
_symmetry.space_group_name_H-M   'P 1'
#
loop_
_entity.id
_entity.type
_entity.pdbx_description
1 polymer ?
#
loop_
_entity_poly.entity_id
_entity_poly.type
_entity_poly.pdbx_seq_one_letter_code
_entity_poly.pdbx_strand_id
1 'polypeptide(L)'
;MEEETIASLLLLQQQQVQQQQQLMQQTHGVIQDPTLGVAARGGSWLAQPQQQPLSFTASVATTALSAGVPNLASQFGNSTNVFPYTPTSMVHTIQPNLGAALDGGGWPLSEQELYPHEIRPTAQQLEELKRRSRQRVKDIIRLSVPQEEKTAYLEALETAPELIKKESDPMMFVRKCDYDLLAAAKMLCAYWKARKAVFEERAFLPMDLSGRGAMAEEDILNLQAGFPALLPRTQKGKQAMFIDRRQSMPESILRRSFSDSHRAKSATQTSGSASGNSAGPQQSEEETAKLRKRRARCPFYVCHLMAQEEQA
;
A
#
# COMPACT_ATOMS: atom_id res chain seq x y z
N MET A 1 24.40 14.62 -37.02
CA MET A 1 25.22 14.81 -35.81
C MET A 1 24.77 13.92 -34.64
N GLU A 2 23.49 13.51 -34.55
CA GLU A 2 23.04 12.65 -33.44
C GLU A 2 23.51 11.18 -33.55
N GLU A 3 23.61 10.62 -34.77
CA GLU A 3 24.02 9.22 -34.96
C GLU A 3 25.48 8.93 -34.55
N GLU A 4 26.41 9.86 -34.82
CA GLU A 4 27.82 9.73 -34.41
C GLU A 4 27.98 9.77 -32.87
N THR A 5 27.07 10.48 -32.19
CA THR A 5 27.07 10.58 -30.73
C THR A 5 26.62 9.25 -30.09
N ILE A 6 25.62 8.59 -30.69
CA ILE A 6 25.13 7.29 -30.23
C ILE A 6 26.19 6.20 -30.45
N ALA A 7 26.85 6.19 -31.62
CA ALA A 7 27.92 5.23 -31.91
C ALA A 7 29.10 5.37 -30.92
N SER A 8 29.48 6.61 -30.58
CA SER A 8 30.54 6.89 -29.62
C SER A 8 30.20 6.41 -28.20
N LEU A 9 28.94 6.58 -27.76
CA LEU A 9 28.48 6.10 -26.47
C LEU A 9 28.46 4.57 -26.38
N LEU A 10 28.04 3.88 -27.45
CA LEU A 10 28.05 2.42 -27.51
C LEU A 10 29.47 1.85 -27.48
N LEU A 11 30.41 2.49 -28.19
CA LEU A 11 31.81 2.08 -28.19
C LEU A 11 32.44 2.26 -26.79
N LEU A 12 32.16 3.38 -26.13
CA LEU A 12 32.64 3.63 -24.77
C LEU A 12 32.08 2.61 -23.76
N GLN A 13 30.80 2.26 -23.89
CA GLN A 13 30.18 1.23 -23.05
C GLN A 13 30.82 -0.15 -23.27
N GLN A 14 31.09 -0.51 -24.53
CA GLN A 14 31.75 -1.77 -24.84
C GLN A 14 33.17 -1.84 -24.26
N GLN A 15 33.91 -0.72 -24.32
CA GLN A 15 35.26 -0.64 -23.74
C GLN A 15 35.25 -0.82 -22.21
N GLN A 16 34.27 -0.23 -21.51
CA GLN A 16 34.12 -0.42 -20.06
C GLN A 16 33.84 -1.88 -19.68
N VAL A 17 33.01 -2.58 -20.45
CA VAL A 17 32.72 -4.01 -20.22
C VAL A 17 33.98 -4.86 -20.38
N GLN A 18 34.82 -4.57 -21.39
CA GLN A 18 36.08 -5.29 -21.57
C GLN A 18 37.07 -5.07 -20.41
N GLN A 19 37.17 -3.83 -19.88
CA GLN A 19 38.02 -3.55 -18.72
C GLN A 19 37.57 -4.31 -17.47
N GLN A 20 36.25 -4.39 -17.22
CA GLN A 20 35.74 -5.17 -16.09
C GLN A 20 36.05 -6.67 -16.23
N GLN A 21 35.98 -7.23 -17.43
CA GLN A 21 36.34 -8.63 -17.68
C GLN A 21 37.84 -8.89 -17.44
N GLN A 22 38.72 -7.97 -17.83
CA GLN A 22 40.15 -8.10 -17.54
C GLN A 22 40.44 -8.05 -16.03
N LEU A 23 39.77 -7.17 -15.30
CA LEU A 23 39.91 -7.08 -13.83
C LEU A 23 39.46 -8.39 -13.14
N MET A 24 38.37 -8.99 -13.63
CA MET A 24 37.87 -10.28 -13.14
C MET A 24 38.86 -11.43 -13.41
N GLN A 25 39.59 -11.39 -14.53
CA GLN A 25 40.60 -12.41 -14.83
C GLN A 25 41.86 -12.26 -13.95
N GLN A 26 42.25 -11.03 -13.59
CA GLN A 26 43.39 -10.79 -12.69
C GLN A 26 43.12 -11.24 -11.25
N THR A 27 41.87 -11.13 -10.77
CA THR A 27 41.50 -11.52 -9.40
C THR A 27 41.45 -13.03 -9.17
N HIS A 28 41.27 -13.83 -10.22
CA HIS A 28 41.19 -15.31 -10.11
C HIS A 28 42.54 -16.03 -10.27
N GLY A 29 43.64 -15.31 -10.50
CA GLY A 29 44.97 -15.89 -10.71
C GLY A 29 45.86 -16.10 -9.48
N VAL A 30 45.41 -15.75 -8.26
CA VAL A 30 46.32 -15.62 -7.09
C VAL A 30 46.10 -16.69 -5.99
N ILE A 31 45.32 -17.74 -6.23
CA ILE A 31 45.12 -18.81 -5.22
C ILE A 31 45.41 -20.18 -5.82
N GLN A 32 46.68 -20.48 -6.01
CA GLN A 32 47.20 -21.85 -6.01
C GLN A 32 48.55 -21.86 -5.29
N ASP A 33 48.52 -21.89 -3.96
CA ASP A 33 49.67 -22.33 -3.17
C ASP A 33 49.16 -23.32 -2.10
N PRO A 34 49.18 -24.63 -2.37
CA PRO A 34 48.75 -25.65 -1.42
C PRO A 34 49.96 -26.11 -0.59
N THR A 35 50.57 -25.22 0.18
CA THR A 35 51.61 -25.65 1.12
C THR A 35 51.66 -24.76 2.36
N LEU A 36 51.67 -25.43 3.53
CA LEU A 36 51.87 -24.93 4.89
C LEU A 36 50.60 -24.35 5.54
N GLY A 37 50.15 -24.81 6.71
CA GLY A 37 50.89 -25.40 7.80
C GLY A 37 50.47 -24.66 9.06
N VAL A 38 49.72 -25.38 9.91
CA VAL A 38 49.32 -25.07 11.28
C VAL A 38 50.33 -24.16 12.02
N ALA A 39 49.88 -22.99 12.47
CA ALA A 39 50.41 -22.37 13.70
C ALA A 39 49.44 -21.31 14.25
N ALA A 40 48.92 -21.61 15.43
CA ALA A 40 48.18 -20.71 16.29
C ALA A 40 49.02 -19.49 16.73
N ARG A 41 48.37 -18.33 16.82
CA ARG A 41 48.65 -17.14 17.67
C ARG A 41 47.49 -16.17 17.38
N GLY A 42 46.68 -15.70 18.32
CA GLY A 42 47.06 -15.11 19.60
C GLY A 42 47.28 -13.61 19.41
N GLY A 43 46.21 -12.81 19.32
CA GLY A 43 46.24 -11.34 19.28
C GLY A 43 44.84 -10.78 19.54
N SER A 44 44.54 -10.33 20.76
CA SER A 44 44.79 -8.96 21.27
C SER A 44 43.80 -7.95 20.67
N TRP A 45 42.62 -7.88 21.28
CA TRP A 45 41.62 -6.83 21.04
C TRP A 45 42.09 -5.52 21.70
N LEU A 46 42.48 -4.54 20.89
CA LEU A 46 42.77 -3.18 21.35
C LEU A 46 41.56 -2.27 21.10
N ALA A 47 41.05 -1.74 22.21
CA ALA A 47 40.51 -0.40 22.43
C ALA A 47 39.49 0.17 21.43
N GLN A 48 38.23 0.18 21.88
CA GLN A 48 37.14 0.98 21.32
C GLN A 48 37.05 2.31 22.08
N PRO A 49 37.08 3.49 21.43
CA PRO A 49 36.95 4.76 22.14
C PRO A 49 35.48 5.05 22.50
N GLN A 50 35.28 5.28 23.79
CA GLN A 50 34.04 5.69 24.45
C GLN A 50 33.70 7.14 24.04
N GLN A 51 32.58 7.35 23.34
CA GLN A 51 32.00 8.68 23.15
C GLN A 51 30.88 8.92 24.16
N GLN A 52 30.97 10.05 24.86
CA GLN A 52 30.01 10.52 25.86
C GLN A 52 28.78 11.14 25.19
N PRO A 53 27.57 10.96 25.73
CA PRO A 53 26.37 11.65 25.24
C PRO A 53 26.27 13.07 25.83
N LEU A 54 26.08 14.06 24.96
CA LEU A 54 25.70 15.43 25.32
C LEU A 54 24.23 15.47 25.74
N SER A 55 23.97 15.86 26.98
CA SER A 55 22.63 16.12 27.51
C SER A 55 22.12 17.48 27.03
N PHE A 56 21.03 17.49 26.26
CA PHE A 56 20.29 18.70 25.91
C PHE A 56 19.10 18.85 26.87
N THR A 57 19.15 19.83 27.77
CA THR A 57 18.00 20.21 28.61
C THR A 57 17.22 21.32 27.90
N ALA A 58 16.07 20.99 27.31
CA ALA A 58 15.13 21.98 26.80
C ALA A 58 13.99 22.18 27.81
N SER A 59 13.92 23.40 28.33
CA SER A 59 12.92 23.88 29.28
C SER A 59 11.57 24.05 28.58
N VAL A 60 10.52 23.37 29.07
CA VAL A 60 9.14 23.54 28.60
C VAL A 60 8.41 24.50 29.53
N ALA A 61 8.03 25.66 29.01
CA ALA A 61 7.12 26.58 29.68
C ALA A 61 5.69 26.02 29.65
N THR A 62 5.11 25.83 30.83
CA THR A 62 3.72 25.39 31.00
C THR A 62 2.83 26.62 31.10
N THR A 63 1.99 26.86 30.08
CA THR A 63 0.90 27.84 30.19
C THR A 63 -0.41 27.08 30.30
N ALA A 64 -1.00 27.12 31.50
CA ALA A 64 -2.31 26.58 31.80
C ALA A 64 -3.40 27.51 31.27
N LEU A 65 -4.34 26.97 30.49
CA LEU A 65 -5.61 27.61 30.18
C LEU A 65 -6.73 26.61 30.46
N SER A 66 -7.37 26.86 31.61
CA SER A 66 -8.57 26.22 32.11
C SER A 66 -9.78 26.80 31.37
N ALA A 67 -10.56 25.96 30.69
CA ALA A 67 -11.93 26.28 30.32
C ALA A 67 -12.80 25.02 30.46
N GLY A 68 -13.88 25.16 31.23
CA GLY A 68 -14.70 24.09 31.76
C GLY A 68 -15.57 23.37 30.73
N VAL A 69 -15.81 22.09 31.02
CA VAL A 69 -16.77 21.23 30.32
C VAL A 69 -17.95 21.00 31.25
N PRO A 70 -19.20 21.35 30.87
CA PRO A 70 -20.37 20.97 31.64
C PRO A 70 -20.72 19.50 31.43
N ASN A 71 -21.00 18.88 32.57
CA ASN A 71 -21.47 17.54 32.81
C ASN A 71 -22.89 17.34 32.24
N LEU A 72 -23.07 16.37 31.33
CA LEU A 72 -24.39 15.90 30.88
C LEU A 72 -24.48 14.38 31.07
N ALA A 73 -24.77 13.99 32.31
CA ALA A 73 -25.32 12.70 32.64
C ALA A 73 -26.85 12.84 32.73
N SER A 74 -27.58 12.27 31.76
CA SER A 74 -28.82 11.50 31.99
C SER A 74 -29.48 11.20 30.64
N GLN A 75 -29.70 9.92 30.34
CA GLN A 75 -30.96 9.34 29.89
C GLN A 75 -30.69 7.99 29.21
N PHE A 76 -30.72 6.93 30.01
CA PHE A 76 -30.91 5.57 29.51
C PHE A 76 -32.41 5.31 29.40
N GLY A 77 -32.90 5.23 28.16
CA GLY A 77 -34.20 4.67 27.83
C GLY A 77 -34.03 3.23 27.38
N ASN A 78 -34.45 2.29 28.23
CA ASN A 78 -34.62 0.88 27.90
C ASN A 78 -35.64 0.71 26.77
N SER A 79 -35.31 -0.05 25.74
CA SER A 79 -36.33 -0.66 24.88
C SER A 79 -35.88 -2.04 24.41
N THR A 80 -36.30 -3.03 25.17
CA THR A 80 -36.34 -4.45 24.82
C THR A 80 -37.36 -4.67 23.71
N ASN A 81 -36.92 -5.16 22.55
CA ASN A 81 -37.79 -5.88 21.64
C ASN A 81 -37.16 -7.22 21.26
N VAL A 82 -37.76 -8.24 21.85
CA VAL A 82 -37.61 -9.66 21.58
C VAL A 82 -38.60 -10.00 20.47
N PHE A 83 -38.16 -10.59 19.37
CA PHE A 83 -39.01 -11.49 18.59
C PHE A 83 -38.20 -12.67 18.05
N PRO A 84 -38.73 -13.90 18.14
CA PRO A 84 -38.08 -15.13 17.69
C PRO A 84 -38.49 -15.46 16.25
N TYR A 85 -37.70 -16.30 15.57
CA TYR A 85 -38.12 -17.59 14.98
C TYR A 85 -37.00 -18.19 14.12
N THR A 86 -36.93 -19.51 14.19
CA THR A 86 -35.89 -20.42 13.72
C THR A 86 -36.27 -21.02 12.34
N PRO A 87 -35.69 -22.15 11.86
CA PRO A 87 -35.06 -22.25 10.54
C PRO A 87 -35.89 -23.14 9.58
N THR A 88 -35.45 -23.35 8.33
CA THR A 88 -35.55 -24.66 7.59
C THR A 88 -34.95 -24.55 6.17
N SER A 89 -33.87 -25.32 5.99
CA SER A 89 -33.54 -26.29 4.93
C SER A 89 -33.35 -25.92 3.43
N MET A 90 -32.10 -26.18 3.01
CA MET A 90 -31.61 -26.97 1.85
C MET A 90 -32.20 -26.79 0.45
N VAL A 91 -31.31 -26.39 -0.49
CA VAL A 91 -31.13 -27.09 -1.78
C VAL A 91 -29.62 -27.13 -2.12
N HIS A 92 -29.14 -28.32 -2.45
CA HIS A 92 -27.78 -28.65 -2.89
C HIS A 92 -27.48 -28.13 -4.30
N THR A 93 -26.31 -27.49 -4.49
CA THR A 93 -25.53 -27.60 -5.74
C THR A 93 -24.03 -27.58 -5.43
N ILE A 94 -23.44 -28.75 -5.63
CA ILE A 94 -22.05 -29.16 -5.86
C ILE A 94 -21.01 -28.02 -5.97
N GLN A 95 -20.13 -27.94 -4.96
CA GLN A 95 -18.80 -27.31 -5.05
C GLN A 95 -17.78 -28.31 -5.61
N PRO A 96 -16.77 -27.88 -6.39
CA PRO A 96 -15.46 -28.53 -6.34
C PRO A 96 -14.74 -28.13 -5.05
N ASN A 97 -14.31 -29.17 -4.35
CA ASN A 97 -13.65 -29.25 -3.06
C ASN A 97 -12.51 -28.21 -2.85
N LEU A 98 -12.73 -27.26 -1.93
CA LEU A 98 -11.70 -26.37 -1.40
C LEU A 98 -12.09 -25.97 0.03
N GLY A 99 -12.22 -26.98 0.90
CA GLY A 99 -12.69 -26.79 2.27
C GLY A 99 -12.06 -27.77 3.24
N ALA A 100 -10.88 -27.44 3.76
CA ALA A 100 -10.40 -27.85 5.09
C ALA A 100 -9.06 -27.17 5.44
N ALA A 101 -9.07 -25.86 5.75
CA ALA A 101 -8.01 -25.18 6.50
C ALA A 101 -8.36 -23.68 6.72
N LEU A 102 -9.46 -23.38 7.42
CA LEU A 102 -9.77 -22.02 7.85
C LEU A 102 -10.24 -22.01 9.31
N ASP A 103 -9.41 -22.53 10.20
CA ASP A 103 -9.47 -22.24 11.63
C ASP A 103 -8.04 -22.17 12.16
N GLY A 104 -7.52 -20.95 12.26
CA GLY A 104 -6.13 -20.69 12.65
C GLY A 104 -5.49 -19.58 11.82
N GLY A 105 -5.99 -18.35 11.96
CA GLY A 105 -5.44 -17.13 11.33
C GLY A 105 -4.07 -16.73 11.88
N GLY A 106 -3.11 -17.63 11.86
CA GLY A 106 -1.70 -17.30 11.90
C GLY A 106 -1.37 -16.55 10.61
N TRP A 107 -0.93 -15.30 10.75
CA TRP A 107 -0.24 -14.61 9.66
C TRP A 107 0.86 -15.54 9.13
N PRO A 108 1.14 -15.55 7.82
CA PRO A 108 2.20 -16.37 7.28
C PRO A 108 3.47 -16.08 8.09
N LEU A 109 4.08 -17.18 8.54
CA LEU A 109 5.36 -17.31 9.22
C LEU A 109 6.21 -16.05 9.10
N SER A 110 6.72 -15.56 10.25
CA SER A 110 7.69 -14.47 10.26
C SER A 110 8.80 -14.74 9.22
N GLU A 111 9.33 -13.70 8.58
CA GLU A 111 10.39 -13.77 7.56
C GLU A 111 11.60 -14.66 7.95
N GLN A 112 11.71 -15.00 9.24
CA GLN A 112 12.70 -15.88 9.85
C GLN A 112 12.43 -17.39 9.72
N GLU A 113 11.20 -17.86 9.52
CA GLU A 113 10.88 -19.31 9.52
C GLU A 113 10.78 -19.92 8.12
N LEU A 114 10.77 -19.10 7.06
CA LEU A 114 10.60 -19.58 5.68
C LEU A 114 11.92 -19.92 4.97
N TYR A 115 13.07 -19.69 5.60
CA TYR A 115 14.38 -19.97 5.03
C TYR A 115 15.09 -21.04 5.86
N PRO A 116 15.31 -22.25 5.32
CA PRO A 116 16.25 -23.21 5.89
C PRO A 116 17.56 -22.47 6.21
N HIS A 117 18.15 -22.75 7.36
CA HIS A 117 19.23 -21.98 8.01
C HIS A 117 20.50 -21.68 7.18
N GLU A 118 20.59 -22.07 5.91
CA GLU A 118 21.88 -22.16 5.24
C GLU A 118 22.32 -20.94 4.42
N ILE A 119 21.48 -20.00 3.99
CA ILE A 119 22.01 -18.76 3.37
C ILE A 119 21.07 -17.58 3.65
N ARG A 120 21.29 -16.87 4.77
CA ARG A 120 20.69 -15.55 4.94
C ARG A 120 21.35 -14.60 3.92
N PRO A 121 20.58 -13.95 3.02
CA PRO A 121 21.17 -13.01 2.06
C PRO A 121 21.93 -11.91 2.79
N THR A 122 23.09 -11.52 2.27
CA THR A 122 23.78 -10.33 2.78
C THR A 122 22.92 -9.08 2.54
N ALA A 123 23.13 -8.02 3.33
CA ALA A 123 22.41 -6.76 3.15
C ALA A 123 22.53 -6.22 1.71
N GLN A 124 23.70 -6.39 1.08
CA GLN A 124 23.93 -6.00 -0.32
C GLN A 124 23.11 -6.83 -1.31
N GLN A 125 23.03 -8.16 -1.11
CA GLN A 125 22.22 -9.04 -1.94
C GLN A 125 20.74 -8.69 -1.83
N LEU A 126 20.26 -8.37 -0.62
CA LEU A 126 18.88 -7.98 -0.39
C LEU A 126 18.54 -6.66 -1.09
N GLU A 127 19.41 -5.64 -0.99
CA GLU A 127 19.18 -4.37 -1.68
C GLU A 127 19.23 -4.51 -3.21
N GLU A 128 20.13 -5.34 -3.74
CA GLU A 128 20.17 -5.64 -5.16
C GLU A 128 18.91 -6.37 -5.63
N LEU A 129 18.39 -7.31 -4.83
CA LEU A 129 17.12 -7.98 -5.12
C LEU A 129 15.96 -6.99 -5.13
N LYS A 130 15.86 -6.10 -4.12
CA LYS A 130 14.84 -5.04 -4.08
C LYS A 130 14.95 -4.12 -5.30
N ARG A 131 16.16 -3.72 -5.67
CA ARG A 131 16.41 -2.88 -6.87
C ARG A 131 15.92 -3.57 -8.14
N ARG A 132 16.24 -4.86 -8.34
CA ARG A 132 15.77 -5.65 -9.49
C ARG A 132 14.25 -5.80 -9.51
N SER A 133 13.64 -6.08 -8.36
CA SER A 133 12.19 -6.21 -8.24
C SER A 133 11.47 -4.90 -8.57
N ARG A 134 11.96 -3.76 -8.06
CA ARG A 134 11.42 -2.43 -8.42
C ARG A 134 11.48 -2.17 -9.91
N GLN A 135 12.62 -2.51 -10.56
CA GLN A 135 12.77 -2.33 -12.00
C GLN A 135 11.78 -3.22 -12.78
N ARG A 136 11.68 -4.51 -12.41
CA ARG A 136 10.76 -5.43 -13.08
C ARG A 136 9.30 -4.99 -12.97
N VAL A 137 8.86 -4.50 -11.82
CA VAL A 137 7.50 -3.96 -11.67
C VAL A 137 7.26 -2.79 -12.63
N LYS A 138 8.23 -1.87 -12.76
CA LYS A 138 8.14 -0.75 -13.71
C LYS A 138 8.04 -1.25 -15.16
N ASP A 139 8.83 -2.25 -15.53
CA ASP A 139 8.83 -2.82 -16.87
C ASP A 139 7.49 -3.52 -17.17
N ILE A 140 6.96 -4.29 -16.21
CA ILE A 140 5.64 -4.93 -16.33
C ILE A 140 4.51 -3.91 -16.48
N ILE A 141 4.53 -2.81 -15.73
CA ILE A 141 3.55 -1.73 -15.89
C ILE A 141 3.59 -1.18 -17.31
N ARG A 142 4.80 -0.95 -17.85
CA ARG A 142 4.97 -0.42 -19.21
C ARG A 142 4.45 -1.39 -20.27
N LEU A 143 4.82 -2.67 -20.17
CA LEU A 143 4.61 -3.65 -21.24
C LEU A 143 3.29 -4.43 -21.15
N SER A 144 2.81 -4.74 -19.94
CA SER A 144 1.75 -5.74 -19.73
C SER A 144 0.45 -5.18 -19.18
N VAL A 145 0.47 -4.07 -18.45
CA VAL A 145 -0.75 -3.46 -17.90
C VAL A 145 -1.47 -2.66 -19.00
N PRO A 146 -2.80 -2.83 -19.18
CA PRO A 146 -3.59 -2.06 -20.14
C PRO A 146 -3.47 -0.55 -19.94
N GLN A 147 -3.57 0.23 -21.02
CA GLN A 147 -3.35 1.67 -20.98
C GLN A 147 -4.34 2.37 -20.02
N GLU A 148 -5.60 1.96 -20.03
CA GLU A 148 -6.70 2.52 -19.23
C GLU A 148 -6.53 2.29 -17.72
N GLU A 149 -5.71 1.31 -17.33
CA GLU A 149 -5.40 1.03 -15.94
C GLU A 149 -4.17 1.79 -15.45
N LYS A 150 -3.17 1.98 -16.31
CA LYS A 150 -1.89 2.61 -15.94
C LYS A 150 -1.82 4.12 -16.18
N THR A 151 -2.78 4.72 -16.89
CA THR A 151 -2.78 6.17 -17.20
C THR A 151 -2.56 7.05 -15.96
N ALA A 152 -3.34 6.85 -14.90
CA ALA A 152 -3.23 7.65 -13.67
C ALA A 152 -1.86 7.50 -12.97
N TYR A 153 -1.25 6.32 -13.06
CA TYR A 153 0.09 6.09 -12.53
C TYR A 153 1.17 6.78 -13.39
N LEU A 154 1.04 6.72 -14.72
CA LEU A 154 1.98 7.39 -15.63
C LEU A 154 1.94 8.91 -15.47
N GLU A 155 0.75 9.49 -15.32
CA GLU A 155 0.56 10.90 -15.02
C GLU A 155 1.17 11.28 -13.66
N ALA A 156 0.95 10.48 -12.61
CA ALA A 156 1.60 10.69 -11.32
C ALA A 156 3.15 10.67 -11.42
N LEU A 157 3.69 9.82 -12.30
CA LEU A 157 5.13 9.68 -12.52
C LEU A 157 5.71 10.92 -13.22
N GLU A 158 4.93 11.55 -14.09
CA GLU A 158 5.29 12.79 -14.77
C GLU A 158 5.13 14.01 -13.86
N THR A 159 3.99 14.12 -13.17
CA THR A 159 3.64 15.31 -12.36
C THR A 159 4.36 15.35 -11.01
N ALA A 160 4.46 14.21 -10.31
CA ALA A 160 4.93 14.15 -8.93
C ALA A 160 5.82 12.91 -8.65
N PRO A 161 6.98 12.78 -9.31
CA PRO A 161 7.84 11.60 -9.16
C PRO A 161 8.34 11.38 -7.72
N GLU A 162 8.60 12.46 -6.98
CA GLU A 162 9.01 12.39 -5.57
C GLU A 162 7.89 11.85 -4.68
N LEU A 163 6.62 12.11 -5.03
CA LEU A 163 5.47 11.60 -4.30
C LEU A 163 5.32 10.09 -4.46
N ILE A 164 5.54 9.57 -5.68
CA ILE A 164 5.56 8.12 -5.92
C ILE A 164 6.63 7.43 -5.09
N LYS A 165 7.85 8.01 -5.03
CA LYS A 165 8.94 7.44 -4.24
C LYS A 165 8.58 7.37 -2.75
N LYS A 166 7.88 8.38 -2.23
CA LYS A 166 7.55 8.50 -0.79
C LYS A 166 6.31 7.71 -0.38
N GLU A 167 5.26 7.71 -1.18
CA GLU A 167 3.96 7.14 -0.82
C GLU A 167 3.67 5.79 -1.49
N SER A 168 4.43 5.39 -2.50
CA SER A 168 4.12 4.22 -3.31
C SER A 168 5.36 3.47 -3.77
N ASP A 169 6.25 3.08 -2.83
CA ASP A 169 7.36 2.18 -3.17
C ASP A 169 6.80 0.88 -3.76
N PRO A 170 7.18 0.51 -5.01
CA PRO A 170 6.77 -0.76 -5.60
C PRO A 170 7.02 -1.98 -4.70
N MET A 171 8.04 -1.95 -3.83
CA MET A 171 8.30 -3.06 -2.90
C MET A 171 7.16 -3.31 -1.90
N MET A 172 6.42 -2.28 -1.49
CA MET A 172 5.25 -2.45 -0.62
C MET A 172 4.18 -3.30 -1.31
N PHE A 173 3.96 -3.06 -2.60
CA PHE A 173 3.00 -3.80 -3.42
C PHE A 173 3.46 -5.23 -3.71
N VAL A 174 4.77 -5.43 -3.96
CA VAL A 174 5.36 -6.76 -4.14
C VAL A 174 5.16 -7.61 -2.90
N ARG A 175 5.45 -7.07 -1.70
CA ARG A 175 5.23 -7.78 -0.43
C ARG A 175 3.76 -8.09 -0.19
N LYS A 176 2.87 -7.15 -0.54
CA LYS A 176 1.42 -7.29 -0.36
C LYS A 176 0.79 -8.31 -1.33
N CYS A 177 1.42 -8.57 -2.46
CA CYS A 177 0.99 -9.53 -3.47
C CYS A 177 1.81 -10.84 -3.43
N ASP A 178 2.35 -11.22 -2.28
CA ASP A 178 3.11 -12.47 -2.10
C ASP A 178 4.21 -12.66 -3.17
N TYR A 179 4.88 -11.56 -3.55
CA TYR A 179 5.92 -11.48 -4.57
C TYR A 179 5.49 -11.79 -6.03
N ASP A 180 4.19 -11.83 -6.33
CA ASP A 180 3.69 -11.77 -7.70
C ASP A 180 3.85 -10.35 -8.27
N LEU A 181 4.82 -10.20 -9.18
CA LEU A 181 5.17 -8.91 -9.78
C LEU A 181 4.07 -8.34 -10.69
N LEU A 182 3.27 -9.18 -11.33
CA LEU A 182 2.17 -8.72 -12.20
C LEU A 182 0.99 -8.25 -11.35
N ALA A 183 0.65 -9.00 -10.30
CA ALA A 183 -0.36 -8.58 -9.34
C ALA A 183 0.06 -7.27 -8.64
N ALA A 184 1.32 -7.14 -8.23
CA ALA A 184 1.87 -5.92 -7.64
C ALA A 184 1.78 -4.72 -8.59
N ALA A 185 2.15 -4.90 -9.86
CA ALA A 185 2.03 -3.88 -10.90
C ALA A 185 0.58 -3.40 -11.07
N LYS A 186 -0.37 -4.33 -11.20
CA LYS A 186 -1.80 -4.02 -11.31
C LYS A 186 -2.33 -3.29 -10.07
N MET A 187 -1.91 -3.71 -8.88
CA MET A 187 -2.33 -3.09 -7.62
C MET A 187 -1.78 -1.67 -7.47
N LEU A 188 -0.54 -1.41 -7.89
CA LEU A 188 0.05 -0.07 -7.92
C LEU A 188 -0.72 0.85 -8.88
N CYS A 189 -1.04 0.39 -10.08
CA CYS A 189 -1.87 1.15 -11.03
C CYS A 189 -3.28 1.40 -10.48
N ALA A 190 -3.92 0.38 -9.88
CA ALA A 190 -5.24 0.50 -9.26
C ALA A 190 -5.25 1.50 -8.09
N TYR A 191 -4.18 1.56 -7.30
CA TYR A 191 -4.02 2.54 -6.23
C TYR A 191 -4.07 3.97 -6.77
N TRP A 192 -3.25 4.30 -7.78
CA TRP A 192 -3.23 5.64 -8.38
C TRP A 192 -4.53 5.99 -9.10
N LYS A 193 -5.16 5.01 -9.77
CA LYS A 193 -6.49 5.17 -10.37
C LYS A 193 -7.55 5.50 -9.33
N ALA A 194 -7.57 4.78 -8.21
CA ALA A 194 -8.46 5.09 -7.10
C ALA A 194 -8.15 6.46 -6.50
N ARG A 195 -6.86 6.82 -6.38
CA ARG A 195 -6.44 8.11 -5.81
C ARG A 195 -6.90 9.28 -6.64
N LYS A 196 -6.74 9.18 -7.95
CA LYS A 196 -7.25 10.17 -8.91
C LYS A 196 -8.77 10.27 -8.86
N ALA A 197 -9.49 9.16 -8.69
CA ALA A 197 -10.94 9.19 -8.56
C ALA A 197 -11.42 9.85 -7.26
N VAL A 198 -10.69 9.74 -6.16
CA VAL A 198 -11.11 10.28 -4.85
C VAL A 198 -10.75 11.75 -4.69
N PHE A 199 -9.57 12.16 -5.13
CA PHE A 199 -9.05 13.52 -4.92
C PHE A 199 -9.03 14.38 -6.18
N GLU A 200 -9.41 13.83 -7.32
CA GLU A 200 -9.46 14.52 -8.61
C GLU A 200 -8.10 15.16 -8.93
N GLU A 201 -8.07 16.47 -9.16
CA GLU A 201 -6.86 17.25 -9.46
C GLU A 201 -5.85 17.26 -8.30
N ARG A 202 -6.31 17.07 -7.06
CA ARG A 202 -5.46 17.08 -5.86
C ARG A 202 -4.78 15.72 -5.61
N ALA A 203 -5.03 14.72 -6.45
CA ALA A 203 -4.46 13.39 -6.30
C ALA A 203 -2.93 13.36 -6.33
N PHE A 204 -2.29 14.35 -6.95
CA PHE A 204 -0.84 14.47 -7.07
C PHE A 204 -0.21 15.33 -5.96
N LEU A 205 -0.97 15.66 -4.91
CA LEU A 205 -0.47 16.33 -3.71
C LEU A 205 -0.20 15.31 -2.59
N PRO A 206 0.69 15.63 -1.62
CA PRO A 206 0.92 14.80 -0.43
C PRO A 206 -0.37 14.51 0.35
N MET A 207 -0.52 13.28 0.82
CA MET A 207 -1.63 12.89 1.70
C MET A 207 -1.25 13.20 3.16
N ASP A 208 -1.30 14.48 3.53
CA ASP A 208 -1.02 14.94 4.87
C ASP A 208 -2.24 15.63 5.52
N LEU A 209 -2.16 15.86 6.83
CA LEU A 209 -3.18 16.56 7.61
C LEU A 209 -2.95 18.08 7.63
N SER A 210 -2.20 18.63 6.66
CA SER A 210 -1.88 20.07 6.63
C SER A 210 -3.03 20.92 6.09
N GLY A 211 -4.01 20.31 5.42
CA GLY A 211 -5.09 20.98 4.69
C GLY A 211 -4.66 21.57 3.35
N ARG A 212 -3.36 21.54 3.02
CA ARG A 212 -2.79 21.98 1.74
C ARG A 212 -2.49 20.84 0.76
N GLY A 213 -2.63 19.60 1.23
CA GLY A 213 -2.35 18.39 0.45
C GLY A 213 -3.56 17.85 -0.32
N ALA A 214 -3.56 16.54 -0.56
CA ALA A 214 -4.67 15.84 -1.18
C ALA A 214 -5.94 15.87 -0.31
N MET A 215 -5.78 15.96 1.02
CA MET A 215 -6.88 16.03 1.98
C MET A 215 -7.40 17.45 2.14
N ALA A 216 -8.71 17.66 1.95
CA ALA A 216 -9.34 18.94 2.23
C ALA A 216 -9.49 19.14 3.75
N GLU A 217 -9.70 20.39 4.16
CA GLU A 217 -9.98 20.73 5.57
C GLU A 217 -11.20 19.94 6.09
N GLU A 218 -12.24 19.80 5.29
CA GLU A 218 -13.41 18.96 5.61
C GLU A 218 -13.04 17.49 5.86
N ASP A 219 -12.14 16.93 5.05
CA ASP A 219 -11.69 15.54 5.19
C ASP A 219 -10.91 15.37 6.50
N ILE A 220 -10.12 16.39 6.88
CA ILE A 220 -9.35 16.43 8.13
C ILE A 220 -10.27 16.56 9.34
N LEU A 221 -11.27 17.45 9.30
CA LEU A 221 -12.26 17.59 10.37
C LEU A 221 -13.01 16.27 10.61
N ASN A 222 -13.34 15.55 9.53
CA ASN A 222 -13.96 14.23 9.63
C ASN A 222 -13.02 13.18 10.27
N LEU A 223 -11.72 13.21 9.95
CA LEU A 223 -10.75 12.36 10.64
C LEU A 223 -10.62 12.72 12.13
N GLN A 224 -10.57 14.01 12.45
CA GLN A 224 -10.46 14.50 13.83
C GLN A 224 -11.71 14.23 14.67
N ALA A 225 -12.88 14.16 14.04
CA ALA A 225 -14.13 13.74 14.68
C ALA A 225 -14.13 12.26 15.12
N GLY A 226 -13.08 11.49 14.78
CA GLY A 226 -12.92 10.09 15.19
C GLY A 226 -13.62 9.09 14.27
N PHE A 227 -13.97 9.51 13.05
CA PHE A 227 -14.74 8.70 12.10
C PHE A 227 -13.94 7.46 11.61
N PRO A 228 -12.61 7.55 11.57
CA PRO A 228 -11.71 6.46 11.95
C PRO A 228 -10.75 6.89 13.06
N ALA A 229 -10.70 6.15 14.17
CA ALA A 229 -9.77 6.40 15.27
C ALA A 229 -8.58 5.44 15.20
N LEU A 230 -7.36 5.98 15.25
CA LEU A 230 -6.16 5.17 15.46
C LEU A 230 -6.11 4.77 16.94
N LEU A 231 -6.17 3.46 17.20
CA LEU A 231 -6.02 2.92 18.55
C LEU A 231 -4.54 2.88 18.94
N PRO A 232 -4.19 2.91 20.24
CA PRO A 232 -2.83 2.64 20.66
C PRO A 232 -2.30 1.33 20.06
N ARG A 233 -1.00 1.29 19.73
CA ARG A 233 -0.36 0.09 19.21
C ARG A 233 -0.59 -1.08 20.16
N THR A 234 -0.91 -2.23 19.61
CA THR A 234 -1.03 -3.48 20.38
C THR A 234 0.31 -3.88 20.98
N GLN A 235 0.32 -4.81 21.94
CA GLN A 235 1.56 -5.38 22.51
C GLN A 235 2.50 -5.99 21.44
N LYS A 236 1.97 -6.34 20.27
CA LYS A 236 2.73 -6.86 19.12
C LYS A 236 3.24 -5.76 18.19
N GLY A 237 3.17 -4.49 18.59
CA GLY A 237 3.58 -3.32 17.79
C GLY A 237 2.62 -2.94 16.65
N LYS A 238 1.56 -3.72 16.42
CA LYS A 238 0.61 -3.47 15.32
C LYS A 238 -0.30 -2.29 15.64
N GLN A 239 -0.41 -1.37 14.70
CA GLN A 239 -1.35 -0.26 14.71
C GLN A 239 -2.76 -0.79 14.35
N ALA A 240 -3.77 -0.46 15.16
CA ALA A 240 -5.16 -0.81 14.87
C ALA A 240 -5.96 0.46 14.53
N MET A 241 -6.90 0.34 13.60
CA MET A 241 -7.84 1.40 13.25
C MET A 241 -9.24 0.95 13.65
N PHE A 242 -9.91 1.75 14.47
CA PHE A 242 -11.28 1.57 14.88
C PHE A 242 -12.21 2.39 13.98
N ILE A 243 -13.24 1.76 13.44
CA ILE A 243 -14.28 2.42 12.65
C ILE A 243 -15.61 2.18 13.35
N ASP A 244 -16.19 3.23 13.94
CA ASP A 244 -17.52 3.16 14.53
C ASP A 244 -18.58 3.18 13.43
N ARG A 245 -19.16 2.01 13.12
CA ARG A 245 -20.21 1.88 12.11
C ARG A 245 -21.54 2.51 12.52
N ARG A 246 -21.71 2.88 13.79
CA ARG A 246 -22.94 3.51 14.29
C ARG A 246 -22.96 5.00 14.00
N GLN A 247 -21.79 5.63 13.96
CA GLN A 247 -21.68 6.98 13.44
C GLN A 247 -21.96 6.89 11.94
N SER A 248 -22.97 7.63 11.46
CA SER A 248 -23.23 7.71 10.03
C SER A 248 -22.13 8.54 9.40
N MET A 249 -21.55 8.06 8.29
CA MET A 249 -20.57 8.85 7.51
C MET A 249 -21.22 10.20 7.19
N PRO A 250 -20.56 11.33 7.47
CA PRO A 250 -21.00 12.62 6.99
C PRO A 250 -21.27 12.51 5.49
N GLU A 251 -22.38 13.09 5.04
CA GLU A 251 -22.85 12.96 3.65
C GLU A 251 -21.78 13.44 2.64
N SER A 252 -20.93 14.38 3.05
CA SER A 252 -19.78 14.88 2.30
C SER A 252 -18.80 13.78 1.88
N ILE A 253 -18.56 12.78 2.74
CA ILE A 253 -17.66 11.65 2.44
C ILE A 253 -18.32 10.67 1.45
N LEU A 254 -19.63 10.46 1.58
CA LEU A 254 -20.39 9.54 0.74
C LEU A 254 -20.51 10.04 -0.71
N ARG A 255 -20.62 11.36 -0.94
CA ARG A 255 -20.80 11.92 -2.29
C ARG A 255 -19.58 11.72 -3.20
N ARG A 256 -18.35 11.92 -2.71
CA ARG A 256 -17.14 11.79 -3.56
C ARG A 256 -16.85 10.35 -3.99
N SER A 257 -17.22 9.38 -3.16
CA SER A 257 -16.90 7.97 -3.39
C SER A 257 -17.69 7.32 -4.53
N PHE A 258 -18.83 7.90 -4.94
CA PHE A 258 -19.82 7.19 -5.77
C PHE A 258 -20.38 7.98 -6.97
N SER A 259 -20.19 9.31 -7.04
CA SER A 259 -20.81 10.15 -8.07
C SER A 259 -20.31 9.87 -9.49
N ASP A 260 -19.03 9.50 -9.65
CA ASP A 260 -18.42 9.38 -10.99
C ASP A 260 -18.71 8.07 -11.72
N SER A 261 -19.09 7.01 -10.99
CA SER A 261 -19.42 5.72 -11.62
C SER A 261 -20.75 5.74 -12.39
N HIS A 262 -21.62 6.71 -12.10
CA HIS A 262 -22.93 6.81 -12.77
C HIS A 262 -22.91 7.78 -13.97
N ARG A 263 -22.06 8.82 -13.98
CA ARG A 263 -22.05 9.81 -15.07
C ARG A 263 -21.45 9.26 -16.38
N ALA A 264 -20.52 8.31 -16.31
CA ALA A 264 -19.89 7.71 -17.48
C ALA A 264 -20.82 6.75 -18.27
N LYS A 265 -21.88 6.23 -17.65
CA LYS A 265 -22.81 5.30 -18.31
C LYS A 265 -24.01 5.99 -18.96
N SER A 266 -24.39 7.17 -18.49
CA SER A 266 -25.54 7.91 -19.03
C SER A 266 -25.24 8.72 -20.30
N ALA A 267 -23.97 8.91 -20.67
CA ALA A 267 -23.59 9.71 -21.84
C ALA A 267 -23.57 8.93 -23.17
N THR A 268 -23.77 7.60 -23.16
CA THR A 268 -23.70 6.75 -24.38
C THR A 268 -25.07 6.21 -24.83
N GLN A 269 -26.17 6.61 -24.19
CA GLN A 269 -27.54 6.20 -24.57
C GLN A 269 -28.40 7.41 -24.98
N THR A 270 -27.99 8.16 -26.00
CA THR A 270 -28.85 9.18 -26.64
C THR A 270 -28.59 9.23 -28.15
N SER A 271 -28.80 8.11 -28.84
CA SER A 271 -29.11 8.09 -30.28
C SER A 271 -29.49 6.67 -30.69
N GLY A 272 -30.75 6.27 -30.47
CA GLY A 272 -31.22 4.94 -30.83
C GLY A 272 -32.72 4.79 -30.62
N SER A 273 -33.46 5.24 -31.63
CA SER A 273 -34.81 4.85 -32.06
C SER A 273 -35.78 4.23 -31.03
N ALA A 274 -36.89 4.95 -30.85
CA ALA A 274 -38.11 4.49 -30.24
C ALA A 274 -38.57 3.11 -30.77
N SER A 275 -38.71 2.15 -29.86
CA SER A 275 -39.57 0.98 -30.02
C SER A 275 -40.00 0.54 -28.62
N GLY A 276 -41.30 0.69 -28.33
CA GLY A 276 -41.86 0.51 -27.01
C GLY A 276 -41.88 -0.96 -26.59
N ASN A 277 -41.45 -1.21 -25.35
CA ASN A 277 -41.85 -2.37 -24.56
C ASN A 277 -41.83 -1.99 -23.08
N SER A 278 -43.00 -2.05 -22.44
CA SER A 278 -43.21 -1.77 -21.02
C SER A 278 -42.75 -2.95 -20.16
N ALA A 279 -41.57 -2.87 -19.56
CA ALA A 279 -41.10 -3.79 -18.54
C ALA A 279 -41.34 -3.20 -17.13
N GLY A 280 -41.94 -4.01 -16.26
CA GLY A 280 -42.47 -3.59 -14.95
C GLY A 280 -41.44 -3.37 -13.83
N PRO A 281 -41.86 -2.73 -12.72
CA PRO A 281 -41.00 -2.11 -11.70
C PRO A 281 -40.26 -3.05 -10.73
N GLN A 282 -40.20 -4.37 -10.95
CA GLN A 282 -39.62 -5.32 -9.97
C GLN A 282 -38.11 -5.59 -10.13
N GLN A 283 -37.47 -5.19 -11.23
CA GLN A 283 -36.04 -5.47 -11.44
C GLN A 283 -35.08 -4.44 -10.80
N SER A 284 -35.56 -3.26 -10.37
CA SER A 284 -34.70 -2.19 -9.86
C SER A 284 -34.26 -2.37 -8.39
N GLU A 285 -35.04 -3.07 -7.56
CA GLU A 285 -34.70 -3.28 -6.15
C GLU A 285 -33.62 -4.37 -5.94
N GLU A 286 -33.61 -5.42 -6.77
CA GLU A 286 -32.60 -6.48 -6.64
C GLU A 286 -31.21 -6.00 -7.11
N GLU A 287 -31.16 -5.13 -8.12
CA GLU A 287 -29.91 -4.53 -8.61
C GLU A 287 -29.32 -3.56 -7.57
N THR A 288 -30.16 -2.78 -6.87
CA THR A 288 -29.71 -1.90 -5.78
C THR A 288 -29.25 -2.69 -4.55
N ALA A 289 -29.84 -3.84 -4.24
CA ALA A 289 -29.39 -4.73 -3.17
C ALA A 289 -28.05 -5.42 -3.48
N LYS A 290 -27.82 -5.85 -4.73
CA LYS A 290 -26.53 -6.40 -5.20
C LYS A 290 -25.43 -5.34 -5.21
N LEU A 291 -25.75 -4.09 -5.52
CA LEU A 291 -24.82 -2.95 -5.42
C LEU A 291 -24.41 -2.67 -3.97
N ARG A 292 -25.34 -2.79 -3.01
CA ARG A 292 -25.04 -2.60 -1.57
C ARG A 292 -24.04 -3.62 -1.03
N LYS A 293 -24.02 -4.87 -1.54
CA LYS A 293 -23.03 -5.89 -1.14
C LYS A 293 -21.61 -5.62 -1.67
N ARG A 294 -21.43 -4.82 -2.72
CA ARG A 294 -20.11 -4.42 -3.23
C ARG A 294 -19.49 -3.23 -2.47
N ARG A 295 -20.23 -2.57 -1.57
CA ARG A 295 -19.81 -1.37 -0.79
C ARG A 295 -18.69 -1.60 0.24
N ALA A 296 -18.26 -2.84 0.52
CA ALA A 296 -17.49 -3.15 1.73
C ALA A 296 -15.96 -3.29 1.57
N ARG A 297 -15.36 -3.03 0.40
CA ARG A 297 -13.91 -3.09 0.22
C ARG A 297 -13.41 -1.78 -0.39
N CYS A 298 -13.20 -0.77 0.46
CA CYS A 298 -12.52 0.44 0.05
C CYS A 298 -11.00 0.20 0.19
N PRO A 299 -10.24 0.01 -0.91
CA PRO A 299 -8.80 -0.30 -0.86
C PRO A 299 -7.95 0.86 -0.32
N PHE A 300 -8.55 2.04 -0.15
CA PHE A 300 -7.88 3.31 0.10
C PHE A 300 -7.18 3.40 1.47
N TYR A 301 -7.86 2.95 2.52
CA TYR A 301 -7.32 3.03 3.89
C TYR A 301 -6.16 2.07 4.13
N VAL A 302 -6.05 1.00 3.33
CA VAL A 302 -5.02 -0.04 3.54
C VAL A 302 -3.64 0.44 3.08
N CYS A 303 -3.54 1.28 2.05
CA CYS A 303 -2.24 1.76 1.55
C CYS A 303 -1.65 2.89 2.40
N HIS A 304 -2.48 3.81 2.91
CA HIS A 304 -1.99 4.89 3.79
C HIS A 304 -1.43 4.36 5.12
N LEU A 305 -2.07 3.34 5.70
CA LEU A 305 -1.56 2.67 6.91
C LEU A 305 -0.20 2.00 6.69
N MET A 306 0.05 1.45 5.50
CA MET A 306 1.33 0.81 5.18
C MET A 306 2.46 1.83 5.01
N ALA A 307 2.19 3.04 4.52
CA ALA A 307 3.20 4.09 4.33
C ALA A 307 3.66 4.74 5.65
N GLN A 308 2.81 4.77 6.69
CA GLN A 308 3.20 5.25 8.02
C GLN A 308 3.98 4.21 8.83
N GLU A 309 3.85 2.92 8.53
CA GLU A 309 4.50 1.85 9.29
C GLU A 309 6.01 1.74 8.97
N GLU A 310 6.48 2.26 7.83
CA GLU A 310 7.90 2.20 7.41
C GLU A 310 8.72 3.41 7.90
N GLN A 311 8.08 4.46 8.42
CA GLN A 311 8.76 5.66 8.97
C GLN A 311 8.95 5.63 10.49
N ALA A 312 8.48 4.60 11.18
CA ALA A 312 8.57 4.41 12.63
C ALA A 312 9.45 3.21 12.98
#